data_AF-A0A060CCP2-F1
#
_entry.id   AF-A0A060CCP2-F1
#
_cell.length_a   1.000
_cell.length_b   1.000
_cell.length_c   1.000
_cell.angle_alpha   90.00
_cell.angle_beta   90.00
_cell.angle_gamma   90.00
#
_symmetry.space_group_name_H-M   'P 1'
#
loop_
_entity.id
_entity.type
_entity.pdbx_description
1 polymer ?
#
loop_
_entity_poly.entity_id
_entity_poly.type
_entity_poly.pdbx_seq_one_letter_code
_entity_poly.pdbx_strand_id
1 'polypeptide(L)'
;FRCGGTAALWSGLGDTIIFLSLTDGSSGTFRENPQQIRERRKLEAAASVAIIHGKSRCMECVDGSLTPSLENRFRLISLIREIQPDIIVTNRPNDYHPRPSDMPR
;
A
#
# COMPACT_ATOMS: atom_id res chain seq x y z
N PHE A 1 -1.07 5.42 -7.37
CA PHE A 1 -0.99 5.37 -8.85
C PHE A 1 0.38 5.70 -9.45
N ARG A 2 1.53 5.64 -8.73
CA ARG A 2 2.78 6.26 -9.24
C ARG A 2 3.83 5.31 -9.85
N CYS A 3 3.74 3.99 -9.68
CA CYS A 3 4.84 3.06 -10.03
C CYS A 3 4.47 1.87 -10.93
N GLY A 4 3.28 1.85 -11.55
CA GLY A 4 2.81 0.71 -12.34
C GLY A 4 3.71 0.36 -13.55
N GLY A 5 4.15 1.37 -14.31
CA GLY A 5 5.02 1.15 -15.47
C GLY A 5 6.39 0.58 -15.09
N THR A 6 7.01 1.12 -14.03
CA THR A 6 8.28 0.59 -13.50
C THR A 6 8.13 -0.84 -13.01
N ALA A 7 7.05 -1.14 -12.30
CA ALA A 7 6.76 -2.49 -11.81
C ALA A 7 6.57 -3.49 -12.96
N ALA A 8 5.92 -3.08 -14.06
CA ALA A 8 5.77 -3.92 -15.25
C ALA A 8 7.12 -4.21 -15.93
N LEU A 9 8.02 -3.22 -16.00
CA LEU A 9 9.36 -3.40 -16.55
C LEU A 9 10.18 -4.39 -15.73
N TRP A 10 10.24 -4.21 -14.41
CA TRP A 10 10.96 -5.12 -13.51
C TRP A 10 10.39 -6.54 -13.53
N SER A 11 9.06 -6.67 -13.56
CA SER A 11 8.42 -7.98 -13.77
C SER A 11 8.86 -8.63 -15.08
N GLY A 12 8.92 -7.88 -16.18
CA GLY A 12 9.42 -8.37 -17.47
C GLY A 12 10.90 -8.78 -17.48
N LEU A 13 11.69 -8.29 -16.51
CA LEU A 13 13.09 -8.69 -16.29
C LEU A 13 13.21 -9.93 -15.38
N GLY A 14 12.10 -10.42 -14.81
CA GLY A 14 12.07 -11.58 -13.92
C GLY A 14 12.08 -11.23 -12.42
N ASP A 15 11.99 -9.95 -12.06
CA ASP A 15 11.96 -9.53 -10.66
C ASP A 15 10.62 -9.88 -9.99
N THR A 16 10.67 -10.21 -8.70
CA THR A 16 9.46 -10.46 -7.90
C THR A 16 8.89 -9.14 -7.40
N ILE A 17 7.66 -8.82 -7.84
CA ILE A 17 6.99 -7.57 -7.49
C ILE A 17 5.97 -7.78 -6.39
N ILE A 18 6.06 -7.00 -5.32
CA ILE A 18 5.08 -6.97 -4.23
C ILE A 18 4.58 -5.54 -4.02
N PHE A 19 3.27 -5.35 -4.13
CA PHE A 19 2.59 -4.12 -3.74
C PHE A 19 2.07 -4.25 -2.31
N LEU A 20 2.58 -3.42 -1.41
CA LEU A 20 2.13 -3.34 -0.02
C LEU A 20 1.31 -2.06 0.21
N SER A 21 0.02 -2.22 0.51
CA SER A 21 -0.85 -1.12 0.93
C SER A 21 -0.90 -1.04 2.45
N LEU A 22 -0.72 0.17 3.01
CA LEU A 22 -0.82 0.35 4.47
C LEU A 22 -2.28 0.45 4.94
N THR A 23 -3.13 1.10 4.16
CA THR A 23 -4.56 1.27 4.45
C THR A 23 -5.43 0.41 3.58
N ASP A 24 -6.67 0.23 4.01
CA ASP A 24 -7.70 -0.57 3.34
C ASP A 24 -8.46 0.16 2.22
N GLY A 25 -8.27 1.47 2.08
CA GLY A 25 -8.94 2.31 1.07
C GLY A 25 -10.45 2.49 1.29
N SER A 26 -10.94 2.26 2.51
CA SER A 26 -12.37 2.28 2.86
C SER A 26 -13.00 3.68 2.84
N SER A 27 -12.20 4.75 2.99
CA SER A 27 -12.67 6.14 3.08
C SER A 27 -12.85 6.84 1.73
N GLY A 28 -12.55 6.16 0.61
CA GLY A 28 -12.55 6.76 -0.74
C GLY A 28 -13.93 6.97 -1.38
N THR A 29 -15.04 6.67 -0.70
CA THR A 29 -16.39 6.74 -1.28
C THR A 29 -17.41 7.30 -0.29
N PHE A 30 -18.26 8.22 -0.75
CA PHE A 30 -19.24 8.93 0.08
C PHE A 30 -20.55 8.14 0.35
N ARG A 31 -20.80 7.02 -0.33
CA ARG A 31 -22.14 6.41 -0.43
C ARG A 31 -22.25 4.91 -0.11
N GLU A 32 -21.13 4.21 0.10
CA GLU A 32 -21.10 2.74 0.19
C GLU A 32 -20.72 2.25 1.60
N ASN A 33 -21.10 1.01 1.93
CA ASN A 33 -20.74 0.35 3.19
C ASN A 33 -19.22 0.08 3.25
N PRO A 34 -18.48 0.55 4.28
CA PRO A 34 -17.02 0.43 4.36
C PRO A 34 -16.46 -0.99 4.20
N GLN A 35 -17.16 -2.01 4.74
CA GLN A 35 -16.73 -3.41 4.64
C GLN A 35 -16.77 -3.93 3.20
N GLN A 36 -17.83 -3.58 2.45
CA GLN A 36 -17.96 -3.98 1.05
C GLN A 36 -16.91 -3.30 0.17
N ILE A 37 -16.57 -2.05 0.47
CA ILE A 37 -15.51 -1.33 -0.25
C ILE A 37 -14.15 -1.95 0.01
N ARG A 38 -13.81 -2.28 1.26
CA ARG A 38 -12.54 -2.92 1.61
C ARG A 38 -12.31 -4.18 0.79
N GLU A 39 -13.29 -5.08 0.75
CA GLU A 39 -13.17 -6.33 0.00
C GLU A 39 -13.06 -6.07 -1.51
N ARG A 40 -13.86 -5.16 -2.06
CA ARG A 40 -13.76 -4.77 -3.47
C ARG A 40 -12.36 -4.20 -3.80
N ARG A 41 -11.84 -3.29 -2.98
CA ARG A 41 -10.50 -2.69 -3.15
C ARG A 41 -9.39 -3.73 -3.06
N LYS A 42 -9.54 -4.71 -2.19
CA LYS A 42 -8.61 -5.84 -2.07
C LYS A 42 -8.57 -6.68 -3.35
N LEU A 43 -9.75 -6.98 -3.92
CA LEU A 43 -9.87 -7.68 -5.19
C LEU A 43 -9.33 -6.87 -6.37
N GLU A 44 -9.65 -5.56 -6.44
CA GLU A 44 -9.13 -4.65 -7.46
C GLU A 44 -7.60 -4.60 -7.42
N ALA A 45 -7.01 -4.49 -6.22
CA ALA A 45 -5.56 -4.47 -6.05
C ALA A 45 -4.92 -5.80 -6.44
N ALA A 46 -5.52 -6.93 -6.05
CA ALA A 46 -5.05 -8.25 -6.44
C ALA A 46 -5.09 -8.44 -7.97
N ALA A 47 -6.22 -8.10 -8.60
CA ALA A 47 -6.39 -8.18 -10.05
C ALA A 47 -5.39 -7.29 -10.80
N SER A 48 -5.17 -6.06 -10.33
CA SER A 48 -4.24 -5.11 -10.95
C SER A 48 -2.81 -5.62 -10.94
N VAL A 49 -2.37 -6.22 -9.82
CA VAL A 49 -1.00 -6.72 -9.68
C VAL A 49 -0.81 -8.07 -10.39
N ALA A 50 -1.88 -8.87 -10.53
CA ALA A 50 -1.83 -10.13 -11.27
C ALA A 50 -1.48 -9.93 -12.76
N ILE A 51 -1.82 -8.78 -13.35
CA ILE A 51 -1.46 -8.42 -14.74
C ILE A 51 0.06 -8.46 -14.96
N ILE A 52 0.83 -8.15 -13.92
CA ILE A 52 2.30 -8.13 -13.94
C ILE A 52 2.91 -9.29 -13.14
N HIS A 53 2.14 -10.37 -12.90
CA HIS A 53 2.57 -11.54 -12.13
C HIS A 53 3.10 -11.23 -10.71
N GLY A 54 2.72 -10.09 -10.14
CA GLY A 54 3.13 -9.69 -8.80
C GLY A 54 2.21 -10.24 -7.71
N LYS A 55 2.46 -9.81 -6.47
CA LYS A 55 1.59 -10.09 -5.30
C LYS A 55 1.11 -8.80 -4.65
N SER A 56 -0.12 -8.80 -4.15
CA SER A 56 -0.67 -7.71 -3.35
C SER A 56 -0.74 -8.10 -1.87
N ARG A 57 -0.35 -7.18 -0.98
CA ARG A 57 -0.44 -7.31 0.48
C ARG A 57 -1.05 -6.03 1.06
N CYS A 58 -1.79 -6.16 2.16
CA CYS A 58 -2.38 -5.03 2.87
C CYS A 58 -2.16 -5.17 4.37
N MET A 59 -1.82 -4.07 5.06
CA MET A 59 -1.74 -4.00 6.52
C MET A 59 -3.11 -3.72 7.17
N GLU A 60 -4.11 -3.40 6.35
CA GLU A 60 -5.52 -3.19 6.72
C GLU A 60 -5.73 -2.11 7.79
N CYS A 61 -4.86 -1.09 7.86
CA CYS A 61 -5.14 0.09 8.67
C CYS A 61 -6.35 0.83 8.11
N VAL A 62 -7.14 1.44 9.01
CA VAL A 62 -8.31 2.23 8.61
C VAL A 62 -7.84 3.44 7.80
N ASP A 63 -8.37 3.55 6.59
CA ASP A 63 -8.04 4.63 5.67
C ASP A 63 -8.42 6.01 6.23
N GLY A 64 -7.50 6.98 6.09
CA GLY A 64 -7.64 8.31 6.71
C GLY A 64 -7.34 8.39 8.21
N SER A 65 -7.07 7.26 8.88
CA SER A 65 -6.71 7.21 10.32
C SER A 65 -5.32 6.63 10.58
N LEU A 66 -4.48 6.50 9.54
CA LEU A 66 -3.11 6.00 9.69
C LEU A 66 -2.24 7.00 10.47
N THR A 67 -1.71 6.55 11.61
CA THR A 67 -0.80 7.34 12.46
C THR A 67 0.64 6.83 12.40
N PRO A 68 1.67 7.70 12.54
CA PRO A 68 3.07 7.31 12.63
C PRO A 68 3.41 6.76 14.04
N SER A 69 2.61 5.82 14.53
CA SER A 69 2.80 5.18 15.83
C SER A 69 3.95 4.16 15.79
N LEU A 70 4.52 3.87 16.96
CA LEU A 70 5.50 2.79 17.10
C LEU A 70 4.90 1.43 16.72
N GLU A 71 3.63 1.20 17.03
CA GLU A 71 2.91 -0.02 16.66
C GLU A 71 2.89 -0.23 15.14
N ASN A 72 2.45 0.78 14.37
CA ASN A 72 2.42 0.69 12.91
C ASN A 72 3.83 0.56 12.32
N ARG A 73 4.82 1.22 12.93
CA ARG A 73 6.22 1.08 12.54
C ARG A 73 6.72 -0.35 12.75
N PHE A 74 6.45 -0.98 13.89
CA PHE A 74 6.88 -2.35 14.14
C PHE A 74 6.16 -3.36 13.24
N ARG A 75 4.86 -3.18 12.97
CA ARG A 75 4.13 -4.01 12.00
C ARG A 75 4.76 -3.92 10.60
N LEU A 76 5.08 -2.71 10.15
CA LEU A 76 5.77 -2.51 8.87
C LEU A 76 7.17 -3.12 8.86
N ILE A 77 7.95 -2.96 9.93
CA ILE A 77 9.28 -3.57 10.06
C ILE A 77 9.19 -5.10 9.99
N SER A 78 8.21 -5.71 10.66
CA SER A 78 7.99 -7.16 10.60
C SER A 78 7.67 -7.62 9.18
N LEU A 79 6.81 -6.90 8.46
CA LEU A 79 6.50 -7.21 7.06
C LEU A 79 7.73 -7.08 6.15
N ILE A 80 8.54 -6.04 6.33
CA ILE A 80 9.79 -5.88 5.56
C ILE A 80 10.75 -7.04 5.84
N ARG A 81 10.86 -7.49 7.09
CA ARG A 81 11.70 -8.64 7.46
C ARG A 81 11.16 -9.97 6.94
N GLU A 82 9.84 -10.13 6.85
CA GLU A 82 9.21 -11.32 6.25
C GLU A 82 9.42 -11.35 4.74
N ILE A 83 9.25 -10.20 4.08
CA ILE A 83 9.33 -10.08 2.62
C ILE A 83 10.79 -10.10 2.13
N GLN A 84 11.72 -9.54 2.92
CA GLN A 84 13.13 -9.36 2.57
C GLN A 84 13.35 -8.68 1.20
N PRO A 85 12.77 -7.48 0.95
CA PRO A 85 12.92 -6.82 -0.34
C PRO A 85 14.32 -6.22 -0.54
N ASP A 86 14.89 -6.39 -1.74
CA ASP A 86 16.15 -5.72 -2.12
C ASP A 86 15.95 -4.21 -2.36
N ILE A 87 14.78 -3.83 -2.90
CA ILE A 87 14.43 -2.45 -3.25
C ILE A 87 13.05 -2.12 -2.69
N ILE A 88 12.94 -0.97 -2.01
CA ILE A 88 11.67 -0.41 -1.55
C ILE A 88 11.40 0.90 -2.28
N VAL A 89 10.28 0.96 -2.99
CA VAL A 89 9.76 2.20 -3.60
C VAL A 89 8.61 2.72 -2.74
N THR A 90 8.72 3.95 -2.26
CA THR A 90 7.69 4.59 -1.42
C THR A 90 7.43 6.02 -1.83
N ASN A 91 6.31 6.59 -1.37
CA ASN A 91 5.96 7.98 -1.62
C ASN A 91 7.02 8.91 -1.05
N ARG A 92 7.25 10.05 -1.72
CA ARG A 92 8.10 11.14 -1.22
C ARG A 92 7.75 11.46 0.24
N PRO A 93 8.73 11.68 1.15
CA PRO A 93 8.46 11.94 2.56
C PRO A 93 7.45 13.07 2.78
N ASN A 94 7.54 14.13 1.98
CA ASN A 94 6.59 15.24 1.95
C ASN A 94 5.68 15.09 0.71
N ASP A 95 4.41 14.75 0.89
CA ASP A 95 3.40 14.60 -0.18
C ASP A 95 2.16 15.44 0.17
N TYR A 96 1.35 15.81 -0.83
CA TYR A 96 0.18 16.69 -0.65
C TYR A 96 -0.93 16.05 0.19
N HIS A 97 -0.96 14.71 0.25
CA HIS A 97 -1.88 14.01 1.14
C HIS A 97 -1.27 14.01 2.54
N PRO A 98 -1.87 14.74 3.51
CA PRO A 98 -1.25 14.93 4.81
C PRO A 98 -1.04 13.58 5.47
N ARG A 99 0.21 13.28 5.78
CA ARG A 99 0.55 12.30 6.81
C ARG A 99 0.66 13.06 8.13
N PRO A 100 0.49 12.41 9.29
CA PRO A 100 0.59 13.13 10.56
C PRO A 100 2.00 13.69 10.85
N SER A 101 3.03 13.29 10.09
CA SER A 101 4.35 13.95 10.08
C SER A 101 4.33 15.38 9.50
N ASP A 102 3.30 15.72 8.74
CA ASP A 102 3.19 16.96 7.97
C ASP A 102 2.28 17.97 8.70
N MET A 103 1.72 17.57 9.85
CA MET A 103 1.00 18.47 10.77
C MET A 103 2.01 19.21 11.66
N PRO A 104 1.93 20.55 11.77
CA PRO A 104 2.72 21.28 12.75
C PRO A 104 2.41 20.75 14.17
N ARG A 105 3.47 20.57 14.98
CA ARG A 105 3.34 20.19 16.39
C ARG A 105 2.60 21.24 17.19
#